data_AF-A0A8H6YEJ9-F1
#
_entry.id   AF-A0A8H6YEJ9-F1
#
_cell.length_a   1.000
_cell.length_b   1.000
_cell.length_c   1.000
_cell.angle_alpha   90.00
_cell.angle_beta   90.00
_cell.angle_gamma   90.00
#
_symmetry.space_group_name_H-M   'P 1'
#
loop_
_entity.id
_entity.type
_entity.pdbx_description
1 polymer ?
#
loop_
_entity_poly.entity_id
_entity_poly.type
_entity_poly.pdbx_seq_one_letter_code
_entity_poly.pdbx_strand_id
1 'polypeptide(L)'
;MEDIDDNAWEDIHTSFVGDRLRFVHTTGIFSRRVRWCCCRDEEGKTIPTDLQLLDSRMYPATSNRPSTVFTFNVLDEFSLDALECKTAALTFLSKLRRITNPLFPLSTPNVYPAFMRCSRQYRNLKNLLRAGLAHDTNRSRASGDLALFCVSCPQIGKNVSVAEMEASSDP
;
A
#
# COMPACT_ATOMS: atom_id res chain seq x y z
N MET A 1 -28.80 30.82 -43.45
CA MET A 1 -27.46 30.21 -43.57
C MET A 1 -26.74 30.69 -42.34
N GLU A 2 -26.99 30.01 -41.23
CA GLU A 2 -26.31 30.27 -39.97
C GLU A 2 -25.16 29.29 -39.93
N ASP A 3 -23.95 29.83 -39.88
CA ASP A 3 -22.71 29.08 -39.86
C ASP A 3 -22.68 28.21 -38.59
N ILE A 4 -22.76 26.89 -38.78
CA ILE A 4 -22.44 25.93 -37.74
C ILE A 4 -20.93 26.04 -37.53
N ASP A 5 -20.53 26.50 -36.35
CA ASP A 5 -19.13 26.56 -35.93
C ASP A 5 -18.56 25.15 -35.85
N ASP A 6 -17.89 24.73 -36.94
CA ASP A 6 -17.24 23.42 -37.09
C ASP A 6 -16.07 23.20 -36.11
N ASN A 7 -15.73 24.18 -35.26
CA ASN A 7 -14.65 24.07 -34.26
C ASN A 7 -15.13 23.86 -32.82
N ALA A 8 -16.44 23.71 -32.56
CA ALA A 8 -16.94 23.43 -31.21
C ALA A 8 -16.44 22.08 -30.61
N TRP A 9 -15.86 21.21 -31.43
CA TRP A 9 -15.23 19.95 -30.99
C TRP A 9 -13.74 20.08 -30.66
N GLU A 10 -13.06 21.13 -31.11
CA GLU A 10 -11.64 21.37 -30.81
C GLU A 10 -11.44 21.91 -29.39
N ASP A 11 -12.46 22.57 -28.83
CA ASP A 11 -12.43 23.14 -27.47
C ASP A 11 -12.63 22.11 -26.35
N ILE A 12 -13.04 20.87 -26.66
CA ILE A 12 -13.17 19.79 -25.66
C ILE A 12 -11.78 19.23 -25.27
N HIS A 13 -10.76 19.45 -26.10
CA HIS A 13 -9.43 18.88 -25.90
C HIS A 13 -8.45 19.79 -25.16
N THR A 14 -8.84 21.03 -24.85
CA THR A 14 -7.94 22.06 -24.29
C THR A 14 -8.33 22.41 -22.86
N SER A 15 -8.02 21.51 -21.92
CA SER A 15 -7.66 21.75 -20.49
C SER A 15 -8.20 20.71 -19.49
N PHE A 16 -7.83 19.43 -19.68
CA PHE A 16 -7.84 18.48 -18.55
C PHE A 16 -6.72 18.85 -17.55
N VAL A 17 -6.94 19.90 -16.76
CA VAL A 17 -6.15 20.23 -15.57
C VAL A 17 -6.47 19.17 -14.52
N GLY A 18 -5.60 18.16 -14.44
CA GLY A 18 -5.70 17.06 -13.49
C GLY A 18 -4.30 16.58 -13.18
N ASP A 19 -4.06 16.21 -11.92
CA ASP A 19 -2.75 15.72 -11.49
C ASP A 19 -2.47 14.37 -12.15
N ARG A 20 -1.25 14.19 -12.67
CA ARG A 20 -0.84 12.92 -13.28
C ARG A 20 -0.34 11.97 -12.20
N LEU A 21 -1.09 10.90 -11.95
CA LEU A 21 -0.77 9.87 -10.97
C LEU A 21 -0.33 8.58 -11.67
N ARG A 22 0.63 7.88 -11.05
CA ARG A 22 1.04 6.51 -11.42
C ARG A 22 0.35 5.50 -10.51
N PHE A 23 -0.42 4.60 -11.10
CA PHE A 23 -1.13 3.52 -10.44
C PHE A 23 -0.37 2.23 -10.62
N VAL A 24 -0.11 1.54 -9.52
CA VAL A 24 0.50 0.21 -9.51
C VAL A 24 -0.57 -0.79 -9.07
N HIS A 25 -0.95 -1.66 -10.00
CA HIS A 25 -1.94 -2.71 -9.82
C HIS A 25 -1.34 -4.07 -10.19
N THR A 26 -2.02 -5.16 -9.83
CA THR A 26 -1.61 -6.53 -10.15
C THR A 26 -1.51 -6.77 -11.66
N THR A 27 -2.32 -6.04 -12.44
CA THR A 27 -2.32 -6.06 -13.92
C THR A 27 -1.27 -5.15 -14.56
N GLY A 28 -0.49 -4.39 -13.79
CA GLY A 28 0.58 -3.55 -14.32
C GLY A 28 0.64 -2.13 -13.74
N ILE A 29 1.45 -1.29 -14.38
CA ILE A 29 1.77 0.07 -13.96
C ILE A 29 1.24 1.06 -15.00
N PHE A 30 0.30 1.91 -14.61
CA PHE A 30 -0.39 2.82 -15.51
C PHE A 30 -0.28 4.27 -15.04
N SER A 31 -0.30 5.22 -15.98
CA SER A 31 -0.36 6.66 -15.66
C SER A 31 -1.71 7.22 -16.11
N ARG A 32 -2.44 7.87 -15.20
CA ARG A 32 -3.72 8.52 -15.49
C ARG A 32 -3.78 9.91 -14.87
N ARG A 33 -4.56 10.81 -15.47
CA ARG A 33 -4.88 12.11 -14.87
C ARG A 33 -6.07 11.94 -13.94
N VAL A 34 -5.98 12.52 -12.74
CA VAL A 34 -7.02 12.46 -11.71
C VAL A 34 -7.50 13.87 -11.43
N ARG A 35 -8.81 14.01 -11.24
CA ARG A 35 -9.40 15.19 -10.61
C ARG A 35 -9.78 14.81 -9.18
N TRP A 36 -9.35 15.64 -8.24
CA TRP A 36 -9.63 15.48 -6.82
C TRP A 36 -11.07 15.89 -6.52
N CYS A 37 -11.73 15.22 -5.58
CA CYS A 37 -13.02 15.69 -5.10
C CYS A 37 -12.83 17.01 -4.32
N CYS A 38 -13.75 17.95 -4.51
CA CYS A 38 -13.90 19.14 -3.67
C CYS A 38 -14.86 18.91 -2.48
N CYS A 39 -15.14 17.64 -2.17
CA CYS A 39 -15.92 17.19 -1.04
C CYS A 39 -15.33 17.78 0.27
N ARG A 40 -16.20 18.16 1.20
CA ARG A 40 -15.82 18.65 2.53
C ARG A 40 -16.19 17.61 3.59
N ASP A 41 -15.42 17.55 4.66
CA ASP A 41 -15.75 16.76 5.84
C ASP A 41 -16.88 17.40 6.67
N GLU A 42 -17.29 16.74 7.75
CA GLU A 42 -18.35 17.22 8.66
C GLU A 42 -18.02 18.58 9.30
N GLU A 43 -16.73 18.93 9.37
CA GLU A 43 -16.22 20.20 9.89
C GLU A 43 -16.08 21.28 8.80
N GLY A 44 -16.46 20.97 7.55
CA GLY A 44 -16.37 21.87 6.40
C GLY A 44 -14.98 22.02 5.80
N LYS A 45 -13.99 21.23 6.23
CA LYS A 45 -12.63 21.23 5.68
C LYS A 45 -12.55 20.37 4.43
N THR A 46 -11.68 20.78 3.50
CA THR A 46 -11.44 19.98 2.28
C THR A 46 -10.74 18.68 2.65
N ILE A 47 -11.27 17.56 2.15
CA ILE A 47 -10.69 16.23 2.42
C ILE A 47 -9.29 16.15 1.78
N PRO A 48 -8.22 15.85 2.55
CA PRO A 48 -6.87 15.65 2.04
C PRO A 48 -6.77 14.61 0.92
N THR A 49 -5.87 14.81 -0.03
CA THR A 49 -5.74 13.94 -1.22
C THR A 49 -5.35 12.50 -0.89
N ASP A 50 -4.57 12.28 0.16
CA ASP A 50 -4.19 10.95 0.63
C ASP A 50 -5.38 10.19 1.23
N LEU A 51 -6.25 10.88 1.98
CA LEU A 51 -7.50 10.29 2.48
C LEU A 51 -8.46 9.93 1.34
N GLN A 52 -8.62 10.80 0.35
CA GLN A 52 -9.44 10.48 -0.85
C GLN A 52 -8.92 9.22 -1.58
N LEU A 53 -7.61 9.03 -1.64
CA LEU A 53 -7.02 7.81 -2.20
C LEU A 53 -7.31 6.58 -1.33
N LEU A 54 -7.16 6.69 -0.01
CA LEU A 54 -7.43 5.58 0.91
C LEU A 54 -8.90 5.16 0.86
N ASP A 55 -9.84 6.11 0.79
CA ASP A 55 -11.28 5.85 0.64
C ASP A 55 -11.60 5.13 -0.68
N SER A 56 -10.85 5.45 -1.74
CA SER A 56 -10.96 4.76 -3.04
C SER A 56 -10.16 3.45 -3.12
N ARG A 57 -9.78 2.87 -1.98
CA ARG A 57 -9.01 1.61 -1.87
C ARG A 57 -7.61 1.68 -2.49
N MET A 58 -6.99 2.85 -2.42
CA MET A 58 -5.66 3.08 -2.96
C MET A 58 -4.70 3.62 -1.91
N TYR A 59 -3.50 3.05 -1.86
CA TYR A 59 -2.46 3.38 -0.90
C TYR A 59 -1.46 4.39 -1.51
N PRO A 60 -1.43 5.65 -1.04
CA PRO A 60 -0.51 6.66 -1.57
C PRO A 60 0.94 6.38 -1.14
N ALA A 61 1.89 6.63 -2.04
CA ALA A 61 3.31 6.48 -1.71
C ALA A 61 3.86 7.59 -0.81
N THR A 62 3.14 8.71 -0.72
CA THR A 62 3.47 9.93 0.02
C THR A 62 2.17 10.65 0.39
N SER A 63 2.07 11.19 1.60
CA SER A 63 0.85 11.86 2.07
C SER A 63 0.62 13.24 1.44
N ASN A 64 1.65 14.07 1.30
CA ASN A 64 1.45 15.50 0.92
C ASN A 64 1.08 15.71 -0.55
N ARG A 65 1.73 15.01 -1.49
CA ARG A 65 1.47 15.15 -2.93
C ARG A 65 1.72 13.82 -3.65
N PRO A 66 0.76 12.89 -3.61
CA PRO A 66 0.94 11.54 -4.15
C PRO A 66 1.11 11.57 -5.68
N SER A 67 2.31 11.22 -6.14
CA SER A 67 2.59 10.98 -7.57
C SER A 67 2.51 9.50 -7.95
N THR A 68 2.60 8.62 -6.95
CA THR A 68 2.54 7.16 -7.10
C THR A 68 1.57 6.61 -6.09
N VAL A 69 0.75 5.67 -6.54
CA VAL A 69 -0.32 5.07 -5.77
C VAL A 69 -0.28 3.57 -6.02
N PHE A 70 -0.35 2.79 -4.95
CA PHE A 70 -0.40 1.34 -4.98
C PHE A 70 -1.80 0.89 -4.62
N THR A 71 -2.35 -0.08 -5.34
CA THR A 71 -3.61 -0.70 -4.90
C THR A 71 -3.37 -1.61 -3.69
N PHE A 72 -4.36 -1.80 -2.83
CA PHE A 72 -4.22 -2.78 -1.73
C PHE A 72 -3.93 -4.19 -2.27
N ASN A 73 -4.55 -4.55 -3.40
CA ASN A 73 -4.35 -5.83 -4.08
C ASN A 73 -2.89 -6.10 -4.42
N VAL A 74 -2.14 -5.11 -4.94
CA VAL A 74 -0.72 -5.34 -5.29
C VAL A 74 0.17 -5.50 -4.05
N LEU A 75 -0.20 -4.86 -2.94
CA LEU A 75 0.50 -5.00 -1.66
C LEU A 75 0.21 -6.35 -1.01
N ASP A 76 -1.03 -6.84 -1.09
CA ASP A 76 -1.43 -8.17 -0.63
C ASP A 76 -0.79 -9.28 -1.49
N GLU A 77 -0.83 -9.17 -2.83
CA GLU A 77 -0.19 -10.13 -3.74
C GLU A 77 1.31 -10.23 -3.46
N PHE A 78 2.01 -9.10 -3.32
CA PHE A 78 3.42 -9.12 -2.95
C PHE A 78 3.68 -9.76 -1.59
N SER A 79 2.82 -9.51 -0.60
CA SER A 79 2.97 -10.08 0.73
C SER A 79 2.86 -11.61 0.70
N LEU A 80 1.98 -12.16 -0.14
CA LEU A 80 1.84 -13.58 -0.38
C LEU A 80 3.02 -14.14 -1.18
N ASP A 81 3.41 -13.51 -2.29
CA ASP A 81 4.55 -13.93 -3.13
C ASP A 81 5.88 -13.89 -2.38
N ALA A 82 6.05 -12.94 -1.45
CA ALA A 82 7.22 -12.85 -0.60
C ALA A 82 7.24 -13.96 0.48
N LEU A 83 6.07 -14.36 0.97
CA LEU A 83 5.93 -15.40 2.00
C LEU A 83 6.10 -16.80 1.39
N GLU A 84 5.32 -17.12 0.36
CA GLU A 84 5.23 -18.46 -0.22
C GLU A 84 6.39 -18.73 -1.18
N CYS A 85 6.59 -17.82 -2.13
CA CYS A 85 7.54 -18.00 -3.22
C CYS A 85 8.93 -17.40 -2.91
N LYS A 86 9.12 -16.81 -1.72
CA LYS A 86 10.35 -16.07 -1.33
C LYS A 86 10.76 -15.00 -2.36
N THR A 87 9.76 -14.41 -3.03
CA THR A 87 10.00 -13.49 -4.14
C THR A 87 10.60 -12.18 -3.64
N ALA A 88 11.78 -11.83 -4.14
CA ALA A 88 12.36 -10.53 -3.89
C ALA A 88 11.52 -9.42 -4.53
N ALA A 89 11.39 -8.27 -3.88
CA ALA A 89 10.60 -7.13 -4.37
C ALA A 89 11.03 -6.67 -5.78
N LEU A 90 12.33 -6.72 -6.09
CA LEU A 90 12.83 -6.38 -7.43
C LEU A 90 12.32 -7.35 -8.50
N THR A 91 12.27 -8.65 -8.19
CA THR A 91 11.74 -9.69 -9.08
C THR A 91 10.24 -9.51 -9.28
N PHE A 92 9.50 -9.26 -8.20
CA PHE A 92 8.07 -8.97 -8.26
C PHE A 92 7.75 -7.74 -9.14
N LEU A 93 8.48 -6.65 -8.97
CA LEU A 93 8.31 -5.47 -9.82
C LEU A 93 8.75 -5.72 -11.27
N SER A 94 9.75 -6.59 -11.49
CA SER A 94 10.16 -6.98 -12.85
C SER A 94 9.07 -7.80 -13.56
N LYS A 95 8.36 -8.68 -12.83
CA LYS A 95 7.13 -9.33 -13.30
C LYS A 95 6.09 -8.30 -13.71
N LEU A 96 5.76 -7.34 -12.84
CA LEU A 96 4.78 -6.27 -13.15
C LEU A 96 5.18 -5.43 -14.37
N ARG A 97 6.47 -5.12 -14.53
CA ARG A 97 6.99 -4.39 -15.70
C ARG A 97 6.77 -5.16 -17.00
N ARG A 98 6.99 -6.48 -16.99
CA ARG A 98 6.75 -7.34 -18.15
C ARG A 98 5.26 -7.48 -18.47
N ILE A 99 4.39 -7.53 -17.45
CA ILE A 99 2.94 -7.50 -17.64
C ILE A 99 2.51 -6.15 -18.27
N THR A 100 3.11 -5.05 -17.81
CA THR A 100 2.77 -3.69 -18.28
C THR A 100 3.18 -3.46 -19.73
N ASN A 101 4.43 -3.80 -20.08
CA ASN A 101 4.95 -3.68 -21.43
C ASN A 101 5.86 -4.88 -21.72
N PRO A 102 5.34 -5.94 -22.36
CA PRO A 102 6.10 -7.15 -22.66
C PRO A 102 7.29 -6.90 -23.59
N LEU A 103 7.15 -5.96 -24.54
CA LEU A 103 8.17 -5.65 -25.55
C LEU A 103 9.33 -4.84 -24.95
N PHE A 104 9.01 -3.86 -24.10
CA PHE A 104 10.00 -2.94 -23.52
C PHE A 104 9.79 -2.78 -22.00
N PRO A 105 10.04 -3.81 -21.19
CA PRO A 105 9.79 -3.76 -19.74
C PRO A 105 10.63 -2.68 -19.03
N LEU A 106 11.81 -2.35 -19.57
CA LEU A 106 12.68 -1.29 -19.04
C LEU A 106 12.14 0.12 -19.28
N SER A 107 11.22 0.30 -20.23
CA SER A 107 10.53 1.59 -20.46
C SER A 107 9.54 1.93 -19.33
N THR A 108 9.16 0.94 -18.53
CA THR A 108 8.21 1.13 -17.44
C THR A 108 8.88 1.86 -16.26
N PRO A 109 8.25 2.92 -15.71
CA PRO A 109 8.82 3.72 -14.61
C PRO A 109 9.34 2.89 -13.43
N ASN A 110 10.43 3.35 -12.82
CA ASN A 110 10.96 2.72 -11.61
C ASN A 110 10.14 3.11 -10.37
N VAL A 111 9.33 2.18 -9.87
CA VAL A 111 8.53 2.35 -8.64
C VAL A 111 9.15 1.68 -7.42
N TYR A 112 10.33 1.06 -7.55
CA TYR A 112 10.95 0.24 -6.49
C TYR A 112 11.14 0.97 -5.16
N PRO A 113 11.70 2.20 -5.10
CA PRO A 113 11.91 2.88 -3.82
C PRO A 113 10.58 3.18 -3.10
N ALA A 114 9.57 3.62 -3.86
CA ALA A 114 8.25 3.89 -3.32
C ALA A 114 7.57 2.60 -2.84
N PHE A 115 7.68 1.53 -3.62
CA PHE A 115 7.11 0.22 -3.29
C PHE A 115 7.71 -0.36 -2.01
N MET A 116 9.04 -0.30 -1.84
CA MET A 116 9.71 -0.79 -0.63
C MET A 116 9.29 -0.05 0.63
N ARG A 117 9.00 1.26 0.53
CA ARG A 117 8.46 2.02 1.66
C ARG A 117 7.02 1.60 1.96
N CYS A 118 6.17 1.56 0.93
CA CYS A 118 4.75 1.22 1.09
C CYS A 118 4.56 -0.21 1.60
N SER A 119 5.33 -1.18 1.10
CA SER A 119 5.24 -2.57 1.56
C SER A 119 5.62 -2.73 3.03
N ARG A 120 6.63 -2.00 3.50
CA ARG A 120 7.02 -1.98 4.92
C ARG A 120 5.92 -1.34 5.80
N GLN A 121 5.40 -0.19 5.37
CA GLN A 121 4.31 0.49 6.09
C GLN A 121 3.07 -0.38 6.13
N TYR A 122 2.67 -0.95 5.00
CA TYR A 122 1.51 -1.82 4.88
C TYR A 122 1.62 -3.06 5.75
N ARG A 123 2.79 -3.71 5.78
CA ARG A 123 3.04 -4.83 6.69
C ARG A 123 2.93 -4.42 8.16
N ASN A 124 3.44 -3.24 8.52
CA ASN A 124 3.28 -2.72 9.88
C ASN A 124 1.79 -2.46 10.22
N LEU A 125 1.02 -1.91 9.29
CA LEU A 125 -0.43 -1.70 9.45
C LEU A 125 -1.17 -3.04 9.61
N LYS A 126 -0.86 -4.06 8.79
CA LYS A 126 -1.43 -5.40 8.93
C LYS A 126 -1.09 -6.04 10.28
N ASN A 127 0.13 -5.85 10.78
CA ASN A 127 0.51 -6.34 12.11
C ASN A 127 -0.26 -5.62 13.23
N LEU A 128 -0.43 -4.30 13.14
CA LEU A 128 -1.23 -3.52 14.09
C LEU A 128 -2.69 -3.97 14.11
N LEU A 129 -3.27 -4.19 12.93
CA LEU A 129 -4.63 -4.71 12.78
C LEU A 129 -4.75 -6.10 13.41
N ARG A 130 -3.81 -7.01 13.12
CA ARG A 130 -3.81 -8.37 13.67
C ARG A 130 -3.68 -8.40 15.21
N ALA A 131 -2.91 -7.48 15.78
CA ALA A 131 -2.74 -7.37 17.23
C ALA A 131 -3.92 -6.66 17.93
N GLY A 132 -4.89 -6.12 17.18
CA GLY A 132 -5.99 -5.32 17.74
C GLY A 132 -5.58 -3.93 18.22
N LEU A 133 -4.36 -3.48 17.89
CA LEU A 133 -3.79 -2.19 18.34
C LEU A 133 -4.00 -1.06 17.34
N ALA A 134 -4.63 -1.32 16.20
CA ALA A 134 -4.86 -0.30 15.17
C ALA A 134 -5.79 0.84 15.63
N HIS A 135 -6.74 0.56 16.54
CA HIS A 135 -7.74 1.52 17.02
C HIS A 135 -7.47 2.04 18.44
N ASP A 136 -6.52 1.46 19.14
CA ASP A 136 -6.20 1.87 20.53
C ASP A 136 -5.23 3.05 20.52
N THR A 137 -5.77 4.26 20.40
CA THR A 137 -4.99 5.50 20.40
C THR A 137 -4.47 5.90 21.79
N ASN A 138 -5.02 5.30 22.85
CA ASN A 138 -4.70 5.65 24.24
C ASN A 138 -3.58 4.79 24.83
N ARG A 139 -3.30 3.62 24.24
CA ARG A 139 -2.24 2.73 24.68
C ARG A 139 -0.94 2.97 23.91
N SER A 140 0.14 3.22 24.63
CA SER A 140 1.49 3.17 24.05
C SER A 140 1.91 1.73 23.77
N ARG A 141 2.60 1.52 22.65
CA ARG A 141 3.10 0.20 22.24
C ARG A 141 4.19 -0.28 23.18
N ALA A 142 3.98 -1.43 23.81
CA ALA A 142 5.01 -2.12 24.57
C ALA A 142 5.87 -3.02 23.67
N SER A 143 7.03 -3.41 24.17
CA SER A 143 7.86 -4.42 23.49
C SER A 143 7.11 -5.74 23.44
N GLY A 144 7.06 -6.38 22.27
CA GLY A 144 6.35 -7.65 22.07
C GLY A 144 4.86 -7.53 21.74
N ASP A 145 4.28 -6.33 21.73
CA ASP A 145 2.84 -6.12 21.47
C ASP A 145 2.34 -6.61 20.10
N LEU A 146 3.24 -6.70 19.10
CA LEU A 146 2.93 -7.24 17.77
C LEU A 146 3.40 -8.68 17.57
N ALA A 147 4.03 -9.29 18.59
CA ALA A 147 4.52 -10.65 18.50
C ALA A 147 3.34 -11.63 18.54
N LEU A 148 3.43 -12.69 17.75
CA LEU A 148 2.49 -13.79 17.85
C LEU A 148 2.82 -14.62 19.08
N PHE A 149 1.79 -15.00 19.83
CA PHE A 149 1.95 -15.97 20.90
C PHE A 149 2.36 -17.32 20.31
N CYS A 150 3.58 -17.76 20.61
CA CYS A 150 4.10 -19.06 20.19
C CYS A 150 3.79 -20.10 21.26
N VAL A 151 2.98 -21.10 20.91
CA VAL A 151 2.58 -22.17 21.85
C VAL A 151 3.74 -23.11 22.18
N SER A 152 4.75 -23.20 21.30
CA SER A 152 5.92 -24.05 21.48
C SER A 152 7.06 -23.37 22.23
N CYS A 153 7.08 -22.03 22.31
CA CYS A 153 8.10 -21.35 23.11
C CYS A 153 7.80 -21.62 24.60
N PRO A 154 8.82 -21.93 25.42
CA PRO A 154 8.63 -22.07 26.86
C PRO A 154 8.19 -20.72 27.43
N GLN A 155 7.04 -20.71 28.10
CA GLN A 155 6.45 -19.56 28.77
C GLN A 155 6.20 -19.97 30.21
N ILE A 156 7.10 -19.52 31.09
CA ILE A 156 7.07 -19.84 32.52
C ILE A 156 5.69 -19.51 33.08
N GLY A 157 5.06 -20.49 33.72
CA GLY A 157 3.73 -20.34 34.34
C GLY A 157 2.55 -20.37 33.38
N LYS A 158 2.77 -20.56 32.07
CA LYS A 158 1.70 -20.83 31.08
C LYS A 158 1.73 -22.26 30.57
N ASN A 159 2.83 -22.66 29.92
CA ASN A 159 2.98 -23.97 29.29
C ASN A 159 4.21 -24.74 29.78
N VAL A 160 5.10 -24.11 30.56
CA VAL A 160 6.25 -24.75 31.18
C VAL A 160 6.35 -24.23 32.62
N SER A 161 6.58 -25.12 33.58
CA SER A 161 6.85 -24.77 34.97
C SER A 161 8.31 -24.37 35.16
N VAL A 162 8.61 -23.64 36.24
CA VAL A 162 10.00 -23.24 36.57
C VAL A 162 10.89 -24.48 36.70
N ALA A 163 10.41 -25.53 37.36
CA ALA A 163 11.14 -26.78 37.57
C ALA A 163 11.45 -27.51 36.24
N GLU A 164 10.50 -27.57 35.30
CA GLU A 164 10.72 -28.17 33.98
C GLU A 164 11.76 -27.39 33.16
N MET A 165 11.79 -26.07 33.30
CA MET A 165 12.75 -25.22 32.59
C MET A 165 14.16 -25.33 33.19
N GLU A 166 14.28 -25.35 34.52
CA GLU A 166 15.53 -25.59 35.24
C GLU A 166 16.10 -26.98 34.93
N ALA A 167 15.27 -28.02 34.94
CA ALA A 167 15.68 -29.39 34.60
C ALA A 167 16.15 -29.56 33.15
N SER A 168 15.71 -28.72 32.23
CA SER A 168 16.18 -28.72 30.83
C SER A 168 17.49 -27.96 30.60
N SER A 169 17.93 -27.20 31.60
CA SER A 169 19.14 -26.38 31.55
C SER A 169 20.39 -27.13 32.01
N ASP A 170 20.24 -28.33 32.56
CA ASP A 170 21.33 -29.25 32.87
C ASP A 170 21.70 -30.07 31.61
N PRO A 171 22.98 -30.07 31.18
CA PRO A 171 23.44 -30.74 29.96
C PRO A 171 23.43 -32.28 30.04
#